data_AF-A0A2L2YJZ9-F1
#
_entry.id   AF-A0A2L2YJZ9-F1
#
_cell.length_a   1.000
_cell.length_b   1.000
_cell.length_c   1.000
_cell.angle_alpha   90.00
_cell.angle_beta   90.00
_cell.angle_gamma   90.00
#
_symmetry.space_group_name_H-M   'P 1'
#
loop_
_entity.id
_entity.type
_entity.pdbx_description
1 polymer ?
#
loop_
_entity_poly.entity_id
_entity_poly.type
_entity_poly.pdbx_seq_one_letter_code
_entity_poly.pdbx_strand_id
1 'polypeptide(L)'
;ESHHSALAFKLTVSNEKVNIFQNLNKDTYKEVRRSVIDMILATEMTKHFEHLSKFVNVFTKSVEAEEDETLEQPSPDLSTMSTPENIVLVKRILIKCADVSNPARPLNSCKEWAFRIAEEYMAQTDEEKSQDLPIVMPAFDRTKCSIPKSQMGFIDYFVNDMFDAWDAFCDVPELMENIKQNYEYWKQQEALRPQENTT
;
A
#
# COMPACT_ATOMS: atom_id res chain seq x y z
N GLU A 1 9.21 7.42 -7.43
CA GLU A 1 8.16 8.45 -7.13
C GLU A 1 8.40 9.81 -7.79
N SER A 2 9.53 10.50 -7.55
CA SER A 2 9.79 11.82 -8.13
C SER A 2 9.70 11.86 -9.66
N HIS A 3 10.17 10.79 -10.32
CA HIS A 3 10.04 10.63 -11.77
C HIS A 3 8.57 10.58 -12.21
N HIS A 4 7.72 9.80 -11.54
CA HIS A 4 6.30 9.65 -11.90
C HIS A 4 5.56 10.99 -11.84
N SER A 5 5.75 11.75 -10.75
CA SER A 5 5.11 13.06 -10.62
C SER A 5 5.62 14.07 -11.66
N ALA A 6 6.93 14.15 -11.87
CA ALA A 6 7.52 15.07 -12.84
C ALA A 6 7.08 14.76 -14.26
N LEU A 7 7.14 13.49 -14.67
CA LEU A 7 6.78 13.06 -16.02
C LEU A 7 5.28 13.24 -16.27
N ALA A 8 4.41 12.86 -15.34
CA ALA A 8 2.97 13.03 -15.47
C ALA A 8 2.60 14.49 -15.76
N PHE A 9 3.08 15.42 -14.95
CA PHE A 9 2.80 16.84 -15.17
C PHE A 9 3.46 17.40 -16.43
N LYS A 10 4.67 16.94 -16.78
CA LYS A 10 5.32 17.33 -18.04
C LYS A 10 4.46 16.95 -19.23
N LEU A 11 3.97 15.70 -19.27
CA LEU A 11 3.11 15.22 -20.34
C LEU A 11 1.80 16.02 -20.40
N THR A 12 1.12 16.19 -19.27
CA THR A 12 -0.17 16.90 -19.21
C THR A 12 -0.07 18.35 -19.68
N VAL A 13 0.96 19.09 -19.26
CA VAL A 13 1.10 20.53 -19.63
C VAL A 13 1.74 20.74 -21.00
N SER A 14 2.35 19.71 -21.59
CA SER A 14 3.03 19.82 -22.89
C SER A 14 2.08 19.93 -24.10
N ASN A 15 0.82 19.54 -23.94
CA ASN A 15 -0.15 19.53 -25.03
C ASN A 15 -1.55 19.85 -24.50
N GLU A 16 -2.14 20.94 -24.99
CA GLU A 16 -3.48 21.41 -24.59
C GLU A 16 -4.57 20.34 -24.78
N LYS A 17 -4.44 19.46 -25.79
CA LYS A 17 -5.41 18.38 -26.04
C LYS A 17 -5.47 17.33 -24.94
N VAL A 18 -4.44 17.22 -24.11
CA VAL A 18 -4.38 16.28 -22.97
C VAL A 18 -4.31 17.01 -21.62
N ASN A 19 -4.31 18.35 -21.64
CA ASN A 19 -4.25 19.14 -20.42
C ASN A 19 -5.61 19.23 -19.73
N ILE A 20 -5.90 18.23 -18.89
CA ILE A 20 -7.13 18.17 -18.09
C ILE A 20 -7.27 19.33 -17.08
N PHE A 21 -6.20 20.11 -16.85
CA PHE A 21 -6.19 21.23 -15.90
C PHE A 21 -6.35 22.60 -16.55
N GLN A 22 -6.44 22.69 -17.89
CA GLN A 22 -6.38 23.96 -18.64
C GLN A 22 -7.45 24.98 -18.24
N ASN A 23 -8.62 24.52 -17.79
CA ASN A 23 -9.76 25.37 -17.42
C ASN A 23 -9.84 25.64 -15.91
N LEU A 24 -8.87 25.17 -15.11
CA LEU A 24 -8.80 25.51 -13.69
C LEU A 24 -8.24 26.92 -13.52
N ASN A 25 -8.77 27.66 -12.54
CA ASN A 25 -8.12 28.88 -12.11
C ASN A 25 -6.74 28.55 -11.47
N LYS A 26 -5.89 29.56 -11.41
CA LYS A 26 -4.49 29.40 -10.98
C LYS A 26 -4.35 28.85 -9.56
N ASP A 27 -5.22 29.23 -8.64
CA ASP A 27 -5.11 28.83 -7.24
C ASP A 27 -5.61 27.39 -7.03
N THR A 28 -6.73 27.03 -7.64
CA THR A 28 -7.20 25.63 -7.67
C THR A 28 -6.19 24.71 -8.33
N TYR A 29 -5.56 25.13 -9.45
CA TYR A 29 -4.50 24.32 -10.08
C TYR A 29 -3.32 24.07 -9.14
N LYS A 30 -2.86 25.09 -8.40
CA LYS A 30 -1.77 24.92 -7.42
C LYS A 30 -2.14 23.92 -6.34
N GLU A 31 -3.36 23.98 -5.81
CA GLU A 31 -3.84 23.07 -4.77
C GLU A 31 -3.93 21.63 -5.27
N VAL A 32 -4.55 21.41 -6.44
CA VAL A 32 -4.62 20.09 -7.08
C VAL A 32 -3.23 19.55 -7.34
N ARG A 33 -2.34 20.35 -7.94
CA ARG A 33 -0.96 19.95 -8.22
C ARG A 33 -0.23 19.56 -6.94
N ARG A 34 -0.34 20.36 -5.88
CA ARG A 34 0.28 20.07 -4.58
C ARG A 34 -0.25 18.76 -4.00
N SER A 35 -1.56 18.55 -4.01
CA SER A 35 -2.19 17.32 -3.48
C SER A 35 -1.79 16.08 -4.27
N VAL A 36 -1.74 16.14 -5.61
CA VAL A 36 -1.35 15.02 -6.46
C VAL A 36 0.12 14.65 -6.25
N ILE A 37 1.01 15.64 -6.21
CA ILE A 37 2.44 15.40 -5.95
C ILE A 37 2.63 14.77 -4.56
N ASP A 38 1.93 15.29 -3.55
CA ASP A 38 2.01 14.76 -2.18
C ASP A 38 1.61 13.28 -2.10
N MET A 39 0.48 12.93 -2.74
CA MET A 39 0.01 11.54 -2.80
C MET A 39 0.99 10.61 -3.54
N ILE A 40 1.53 11.05 -4.69
CA ILE A 40 2.52 10.24 -5.44
C ILE A 40 3.81 10.05 -4.63
N LEU A 41 4.27 11.06 -3.90
CA LEU A 41 5.47 10.91 -3.07
C LEU A 41 5.23 10.00 -1.85
N ALA A 42 4.00 9.91 -1.36
CA ALA A 42 3.65 9.05 -0.23
C ALA A 42 3.61 7.55 -0.57
N THR A 43 3.58 7.17 -1.86
CA THR A 43 3.67 5.76 -2.27
C THR A 43 5.07 5.17 -2.08
N GLU A 44 6.08 5.99 -1.79
CA GLU A 44 7.43 5.51 -1.46
C GLU A 44 7.40 4.57 -0.23
N MET A 45 7.83 3.32 -0.41
CA MET A 45 7.76 2.31 0.65
C MET A 45 8.76 2.54 1.79
N THR A 46 9.86 3.27 1.57
CA THR A 46 10.82 3.65 2.62
C THR A 46 10.19 4.51 3.72
N LYS A 47 9.10 5.23 3.39
CA LYS A 47 8.33 6.07 4.32
C LYS A 47 7.05 5.43 4.81
N HIS A 48 6.83 4.14 4.53
CA HIS A 48 5.59 3.43 4.87
C HIS A 48 5.23 3.61 6.36
N PHE A 49 6.13 3.22 7.27
CA PHE A 49 5.89 3.31 8.71
C PHE A 49 5.77 4.75 9.21
N GLU A 50 6.52 5.69 8.62
CA GLU A 50 6.40 7.12 8.98
C GLU A 50 4.97 7.63 8.72
N HIS A 51 4.40 7.29 7.55
CA HIS A 51 3.04 7.67 7.21
C HIS A 51 2.00 6.95 8.08
N LEU A 52 2.15 5.64 8.28
CA LEU A 52 1.23 4.84 9.10
C LEU A 52 1.23 5.31 10.56
N SER A 53 2.39 5.49 11.17
CA SER A 53 2.49 5.98 12.56
C SER A 53 1.87 7.36 12.74
N LYS A 54 2.03 8.27 11.77
CA LYS A 54 1.38 9.60 11.83
C LYS A 54 -0.14 9.48 11.78
N PHE A 55 -0.67 8.59 10.94
CA PHE A 55 -2.10 8.36 10.83
C PHE A 55 -2.68 7.75 12.11
N VAL A 56 -2.10 6.66 12.60
CA VAL A 56 -2.49 5.97 13.85
C VAL A 56 -2.48 6.95 15.02
N ASN A 57 -1.42 7.75 15.19
CA ASN A 57 -1.34 8.72 16.28
C ASN A 57 -2.44 9.79 16.28
N VAL A 58 -2.99 10.12 15.11
CA VAL A 58 -4.03 11.15 14.97
C VAL A 58 -5.43 10.57 15.04
N PHE A 59 -5.65 9.37 14.47
CA PHE A 59 -6.99 8.84 14.22
C PHE A 59 -7.34 7.58 15.02
N THR A 60 -6.37 6.85 15.58
CA THR A 60 -6.65 5.60 16.31
C THR A 60 -6.32 5.67 17.80
N LYS A 61 -5.65 6.73 18.27
CA LYS A 61 -5.31 6.94 19.69
C LYS A 61 -6.48 7.35 20.61
N SER A 62 -7.72 7.13 20.18
CA SER A 62 -8.92 7.36 21.00
C SER A 62 -9.53 6.07 21.56
N VAL A 63 -8.95 4.90 21.29
CA VAL A 63 -9.55 3.59 21.65
C VAL A 63 -8.94 2.95 22.91
N GLU A 64 -7.74 3.34 23.34
CA GLU A 64 -7.08 2.72 24.51
C GLU A 64 -7.37 3.42 25.87
N ALA A 65 -8.20 4.47 25.89
CA ALA A 65 -8.43 5.29 27.10
C ALA A 65 -9.76 5.04 27.83
N GLU A 66 -10.62 4.15 27.36
CA GLU A 66 -11.93 3.90 28.00
C GLU A 66 -12.17 2.40 28.26
N GLU A 67 -11.54 1.88 29.31
CA GLU A 67 -12.04 0.70 30.05
C GLU A 67 -13.25 1.10 30.92
N ASP A 68 -14.27 1.74 30.34
CA ASP A 68 -15.57 1.95 31.01
C ASP A 68 -16.70 1.49 30.08
N GLU A 69 -17.34 0.38 30.46
CA GLU A 69 -18.22 -0.50 29.66
C GLU A 69 -19.57 0.13 29.22
N THR A 70 -19.69 1.43 28.93
CA THR A 70 -21.01 2.02 28.61
C THR A 70 -21.09 3.09 27.51
N LEU A 71 -20.05 3.32 26.71
CA LEU A 71 -20.11 4.38 25.69
C LEU A 71 -20.05 3.83 24.26
N GLU A 72 -20.98 4.31 23.44
CA GLU A 72 -21.05 4.05 21.99
C GLU A 72 -19.66 4.20 21.37
N GLN A 73 -19.29 3.25 20.49
CA GLN A 73 -18.08 3.32 19.65
C GLN A 73 -17.89 4.76 19.17
N PRO A 74 -16.82 5.47 19.57
CA PRO A 74 -16.67 6.86 19.20
C PRO A 74 -16.43 6.91 17.70
N SER A 75 -17.50 7.22 16.93
CA SER A 75 -17.37 7.59 15.54
C SER A 75 -16.35 8.72 15.47
N PRO A 76 -15.32 8.66 14.59
CA PRO A 76 -14.31 9.70 14.51
C PRO A 76 -15.00 11.05 14.36
N ASP A 77 -14.81 11.95 15.33
CA ASP A 77 -15.45 13.26 15.34
C ASP A 77 -15.07 13.98 14.02
N LEU A 78 -16.07 14.21 13.16
CA LEU A 78 -15.91 14.86 11.86
C LEU A 78 -15.20 16.23 11.97
N SER A 79 -15.23 16.86 13.15
CA SER A 79 -14.52 18.11 13.42
C SER A 79 -13.00 17.93 13.36
N THR A 80 -12.46 16.84 13.90
CA THR A 80 -11.04 16.45 13.86
C THR A 80 -10.58 16.09 12.46
N MET A 81 -11.47 15.53 11.63
CA MET A 81 -11.19 15.15 10.25
C MET A 81 -10.96 16.34 9.30
N SER A 82 -11.49 17.51 9.66
CA SER A 82 -11.66 18.63 8.73
C SER A 82 -10.45 19.57 8.60
N THR A 83 -9.37 19.34 9.36
CA THR A 83 -8.16 20.18 9.22
C THR A 83 -7.42 19.86 7.92
N PRO A 84 -6.82 20.86 7.23
CA PRO A 84 -6.06 20.62 6.01
C PRO A 84 -4.94 19.58 6.19
N GLU A 85 -4.29 19.54 7.36
CA GLU A 85 -3.23 18.60 7.70
C GLU A 85 -3.76 17.17 7.80
N ASN A 86 -4.92 16.99 8.44
CA ASN A 86 -5.54 15.69 8.63
C ASN A 86 -6.09 15.12 7.31
N ILE A 87 -6.66 15.97 6.45
CA ILE A 87 -7.07 15.59 5.10
C ILE A 87 -5.88 15.08 4.27
N VAL A 88 -4.70 15.70 4.42
CA VAL A 88 -3.47 15.24 3.75
C VAL A 88 -3.06 13.85 4.26
N LEU A 89 -3.07 13.62 5.58
CA LEU A 89 -2.76 12.30 6.14
C LEU A 89 -3.71 11.20 5.65
N VAL A 90 -5.01 11.48 5.63
CA VAL A 90 -6.03 10.55 5.11
C VAL A 90 -5.77 10.24 3.64
N LYS A 91 -5.52 11.25 2.80
CA LYS A 91 -5.21 11.05 1.38
C LYS A 91 -3.97 10.18 1.16
N ARG A 92 -2.94 10.34 2.00
CA ARG A 92 -1.73 9.52 1.94
C ARG A 92 -2.00 8.06 2.30
N ILE A 93 -2.74 7.78 3.37
CA ILE A 93 -3.08 6.39 3.71
C ILE A 93 -4.04 5.79 2.70
N LEU A 94 -5.01 6.55 2.19
CA LEU A 94 -5.93 6.11 1.14
C LEU A 94 -5.18 5.64 -0.11
N ILE A 95 -4.24 6.45 -0.63
CA ILE A 95 -3.48 6.05 -1.82
C ILE A 95 -2.56 4.86 -1.54
N LYS A 96 -1.95 4.78 -0.35
CA LYS A 96 -1.08 3.65 0.02
C LYS A 96 -1.86 2.34 0.17
N CYS A 97 -3.02 2.37 0.83
CA CYS A 97 -3.90 1.21 0.93
C CYS A 97 -4.34 0.76 -0.47
N ALA A 98 -4.70 1.69 -1.35
CA ALA A 98 -5.04 1.37 -2.73
C ALA A 98 -3.87 0.71 -3.49
N ASP A 99 -2.67 1.27 -3.37
CA ASP A 99 -1.45 0.85 -4.08
C ASP A 99 -1.04 -0.59 -3.76
N VAL A 100 -1.15 -1.01 -2.50
CA VAL A 100 -0.83 -2.38 -2.06
C VAL A 100 -2.08 -3.20 -1.67
N SER A 101 -3.23 -2.90 -2.26
CA SER A 101 -4.51 -3.58 -1.96
C SER A 101 -4.62 -5.01 -2.50
N ASN A 102 -3.61 -5.53 -3.20
CA ASN A 102 -3.66 -6.84 -3.86
C ASN A 102 -4.05 -8.00 -2.92
N PRO A 103 -3.51 -8.09 -1.68
CA PRO A 103 -3.91 -9.13 -0.73
C PRO A 103 -5.36 -9.00 -0.23
N ALA A 104 -5.98 -7.83 -0.37
CA ALA A 104 -7.36 -7.56 0.02
C ALA A 104 -8.39 -7.79 -1.11
N ARG A 105 -7.94 -8.30 -2.26
CA ARG A 105 -8.82 -8.61 -3.41
C ARG A 105 -9.33 -10.04 -3.36
N PRO A 106 -10.41 -10.38 -4.12
CA PRO A 106 -10.81 -11.76 -4.31
C PRO A 106 -9.64 -12.64 -4.75
N LEU A 107 -9.62 -13.90 -4.28
CA LEU A 107 -8.47 -14.80 -4.40
C LEU A 107 -7.84 -14.88 -5.79
N ASN A 108 -8.66 -14.93 -6.85
CA ASN A 108 -8.15 -15.00 -8.23
C ASN A 108 -7.29 -13.79 -8.59
N SER A 109 -7.73 -12.58 -8.20
CA SER A 109 -6.97 -11.34 -8.42
C SER A 109 -5.74 -11.29 -7.53
N CYS A 110 -5.87 -11.67 -6.25
CA CYS A 110 -4.74 -11.73 -5.32
C CYS A 110 -3.59 -12.59 -5.89
N LYS A 111 -3.93 -13.79 -6.40
CA LYS A 111 -2.98 -14.71 -7.04
C LYS A 111 -2.33 -14.10 -8.27
N GLU A 112 -3.12 -13.58 -9.20
CA GLU A 112 -2.62 -12.98 -10.42
C GLU A 112 -1.62 -11.86 -10.13
N TRP A 113 -1.95 -10.96 -9.20
CA TRP A 113 -1.04 -9.88 -8.79
C TRP A 113 0.22 -10.40 -8.10
N ALA A 114 0.10 -11.42 -7.25
CA ALA A 114 1.25 -12.04 -6.59
C ALA A 114 2.23 -12.68 -7.61
N PHE A 115 1.73 -13.32 -8.66
CA PHE A 115 2.56 -13.88 -9.72
C PHE A 115 3.22 -12.80 -10.57
N ARG A 116 2.47 -11.74 -10.94
CA ARG A 116 3.02 -10.62 -11.73
C ARG A 116 4.17 -9.91 -11.03
N ILE A 117 3.99 -9.56 -9.75
CA ILE A 117 5.04 -8.87 -9.01
C ILE A 117 6.25 -9.78 -8.73
N ALA A 118 6.02 -11.08 -8.51
CA ALA A 118 7.11 -12.04 -8.35
C ALA A 118 7.95 -12.17 -9.64
N GLU A 119 7.29 -12.23 -10.80
CA GLU A 119 8.00 -12.27 -12.09
C GLU A 119 8.84 -11.01 -12.32
N GLU A 120 8.30 -9.83 -12.01
CA GLU A 120 9.04 -8.57 -12.12
C GLU A 120 10.30 -8.55 -11.21
N TYR A 121 10.18 -8.98 -9.95
CA TYR A 121 11.32 -9.07 -9.03
C TYR A 121 12.34 -10.14 -9.44
N MET A 122 11.89 -11.26 -9.99
CA MET A 122 12.79 -12.30 -10.53
C MET A 122 13.54 -11.78 -11.76
N ALA A 123 12.88 -11.04 -12.65
CA ALA A 123 13.52 -10.43 -13.81
C ALA A 123 14.61 -9.43 -13.40
N GLN A 124 14.35 -8.59 -12.39
CA GLN A 124 15.38 -7.70 -11.83
C GLN A 124 16.55 -8.50 -11.24
N THR A 125 16.26 -9.55 -10.45
CA THR A 125 17.30 -10.39 -9.84
C THR A 125 18.19 -11.07 -10.89
N ASP A 126 17.60 -11.51 -12.01
CA ASP A 126 18.33 -12.11 -13.12
C ASP A 126 19.20 -11.07 -13.86
N GLU A 127 18.68 -9.86 -14.06
CA GLU A 127 19.44 -8.76 -14.66
C GLU A 127 20.62 -8.34 -13.78
N GLU A 128 20.40 -8.20 -12.46
CA GLU A 128 21.44 -7.89 -11.47
C GLU A 128 22.59 -8.91 -11.53
N LYS A 129 22.27 -10.21 -11.59
CA LYS A 129 23.28 -11.27 -11.77
C LYS A 129 24.01 -11.17 -13.10
N SER A 130 23.28 -10.90 -14.19
CA SER A 130 23.87 -10.86 -15.54
C SER A 130 24.85 -9.70 -15.73
N GLN A 131 24.67 -8.62 -14.97
CA GLN A 131 25.50 -7.42 -15.01
C GLN A 131 26.49 -7.34 -13.84
N ASP A 132 26.64 -8.40 -13.05
CA ASP A 132 27.48 -8.44 -11.84
C ASP A 132 27.18 -7.29 -10.84
N LEU A 133 25.90 -6.91 -10.72
CA LEU A 133 25.43 -5.91 -9.76
C LEU A 133 25.12 -6.53 -8.40
N PRO A 134 25.14 -5.74 -7.30
CA PRO A 134 24.69 -6.21 -6.00
C PRO A 134 23.21 -6.63 -6.03
N ILE A 135 22.93 -7.87 -5.66
CA ILE A 135 21.56 -8.40 -5.64
C ILE A 135 20.80 -7.81 -4.43
N VAL A 136 19.76 -7.01 -4.69
CA VAL A 136 19.00 -6.33 -3.62
C VAL A 136 17.81 -7.14 -3.13
N MET A 137 17.35 -8.13 -3.91
CA MET A 137 16.18 -8.97 -3.60
C MET A 137 16.51 -10.48 -3.64
N PRO A 138 17.43 -10.99 -2.81
CA PRO A 138 17.92 -12.37 -2.90
C PRO A 138 16.84 -13.45 -2.72
N ALA A 139 15.72 -13.13 -2.05
CA ALA A 139 14.59 -14.03 -1.87
C ALA A 139 13.75 -14.25 -3.15
N PHE A 140 13.90 -13.37 -4.16
CA PHE A 140 13.20 -13.44 -5.44
C PHE A 140 14.08 -14.00 -6.55
N ASP A 141 14.94 -14.97 -6.20
CA ASP A 141 15.63 -15.81 -7.16
C ASP A 141 14.67 -16.84 -7.76
N ARG A 142 14.54 -16.89 -9.10
CA ARG A 142 13.63 -17.78 -9.82
C ARG A 142 13.78 -19.27 -9.47
N THR A 143 14.96 -19.68 -9.00
CA THR A 143 15.26 -21.07 -8.63
C THR A 143 14.90 -21.41 -7.17
N LYS A 144 14.69 -20.40 -6.32
CA LYS A 144 14.53 -20.57 -4.86
C LYS A 144 13.28 -19.91 -4.29
N CYS A 145 12.72 -18.94 -4.99
CA CYS A 145 11.64 -18.11 -4.49
C CYS A 145 10.43 -18.96 -4.10
N SER A 146 9.91 -18.75 -2.89
CA SER A 146 8.58 -19.20 -2.52
C SER A 146 7.63 -18.00 -2.56
N ILE A 147 6.80 -17.93 -3.60
CA ILE A 147 5.76 -16.91 -3.71
C ILE A 147 4.81 -16.96 -2.50
N PRO A 148 4.28 -18.12 -2.06
CA PRO A 148 3.44 -18.19 -0.86
C PRO A 148 4.12 -17.61 0.38
N LYS A 149 5.37 -17.99 0.66
CA LYS A 149 6.12 -17.47 1.81
C LYS A 149 6.36 -15.97 1.72
N SER A 150 6.73 -15.47 0.54
CA SER A 150 6.93 -14.03 0.31
C SER A 150 5.63 -13.24 0.46
N GLN A 151 4.49 -13.78 0.01
CA GLN A 151 3.19 -13.13 0.18
C GLN A 151 2.76 -13.07 1.65
N MET A 152 2.91 -14.17 2.42
CA MET A 152 2.65 -14.15 3.86
C MET A 152 3.52 -13.12 4.57
N GLY A 153 4.84 -13.11 4.29
CA GLY A 153 5.75 -12.13 4.89
C GLY A 153 5.42 -10.68 4.53
N PHE A 154 4.97 -10.43 3.30
CA PHE A 154 4.50 -9.09 2.88
C PHE A 154 3.22 -8.68 3.63
N ILE A 155 2.28 -9.60 3.77
CA ILE A 155 1.03 -9.36 4.51
C ILE A 155 1.34 -9.03 5.98
N ASP A 156 2.16 -9.86 6.62
CA ASP A 156 2.53 -9.71 8.03
C ASP A 156 3.29 -8.40 8.30
N TYR A 157 4.18 -7.99 7.39
CA TYR A 157 5.09 -6.87 7.65
C TYR A 157 4.54 -5.49 7.22
N PHE A 158 3.65 -5.44 6.22
CA PHE A 158 3.17 -4.16 5.67
C PHE A 158 1.65 -4.03 5.60
N VAL A 159 0.92 -5.13 5.42
CA VAL A 159 -0.51 -5.05 5.06
C VAL A 159 -1.37 -5.03 6.31
N ASN A 160 -1.16 -5.95 7.27
CA ASN A 160 -2.02 -6.10 8.44
C ASN A 160 -2.19 -4.79 9.21
N ASP A 161 -1.10 -4.23 9.76
CA ASP A 161 -1.17 -2.99 10.57
C ASP A 161 -1.77 -1.80 9.78
N MET A 162 -1.48 -1.72 8.48
CA MET A 162 -1.98 -0.64 7.64
C MET A 162 -3.48 -0.77 7.37
N PHE A 163 -3.95 -1.97 7.05
CA PHE A 163 -5.36 -2.23 6.78
C PHE A 163 -6.19 -2.27 8.06
N ASP A 164 -5.65 -2.73 9.19
CA ASP A 164 -6.29 -2.63 10.50
C ASP A 164 -6.54 -1.16 10.88
N ALA A 165 -5.53 -0.30 10.72
CA ALA A 165 -5.69 1.14 10.99
C ALA A 165 -6.69 1.80 10.03
N TRP A 166 -6.72 1.36 8.76
CA TRP A 166 -7.65 1.89 7.76
C TRP A 166 -9.09 1.40 7.98
N ASP A 167 -9.27 0.14 8.37
CA ASP A 167 -10.54 -0.47 8.74
C ASP A 167 -11.15 0.19 9.96
N ALA A 168 -10.36 0.37 11.03
CA ALA A 168 -10.78 1.12 12.21
C ALA A 168 -11.23 2.55 11.88
N PHE A 169 -10.69 3.13 10.80
CA PHE A 169 -11.01 4.48 10.38
C PHE A 169 -12.25 4.58 9.46
N CYS A 170 -12.48 3.61 8.56
CA CYS A 170 -13.53 3.74 7.52
C CYS A 170 -14.38 2.50 7.25
N ASP A 171 -14.26 1.45 8.09
CA ASP A 171 -15.08 0.22 8.05
C ASP A 171 -15.03 -0.47 6.67
N VAL A 172 -14.00 -1.30 6.46
CA VAL A 172 -13.77 -2.07 5.22
C VAL A 172 -13.73 -3.59 5.47
N PRO A 173 -14.78 -4.19 6.09
CA PRO A 173 -14.75 -5.57 6.57
C PRO A 173 -14.59 -6.61 5.45
N GLU A 174 -15.08 -6.30 4.23
CA GLU A 174 -14.88 -7.16 3.06
C GLU A 174 -13.40 -7.31 2.70
N LEU A 175 -12.62 -6.22 2.80
CA LEU A 175 -11.20 -6.22 2.49
C LEU A 175 -10.43 -7.00 3.57
N MET A 176 -10.80 -6.83 4.83
CA MET A 176 -10.21 -7.57 5.96
C MET A 176 -10.44 -9.08 5.86
N GLU A 177 -11.66 -9.49 5.51
CA GLU A 177 -11.98 -10.91 5.31
C GLU A 177 -11.20 -11.49 4.12
N ASN A 178 -11.07 -10.75 3.01
CA ASN A 178 -10.25 -11.18 1.87
C ASN A 178 -8.77 -11.35 2.27
N ILE A 179 -8.18 -10.41 3.02
CA ILE A 179 -6.79 -10.52 3.50
C ILE A 179 -6.61 -11.82 4.28
N LYS A 180 -7.51 -12.08 5.24
CA LYS A 180 -7.47 -13.29 6.08
C LYS A 180 -7.60 -14.57 5.26
N GLN A 181 -8.58 -14.66 4.35
CA GLN A 181 -8.78 -15.83 3.50
C GLN A 181 -7.58 -16.07 2.57
N ASN A 182 -7.04 -15.01 1.99
CA ASN A 182 -5.88 -15.10 1.10
C ASN A 182 -4.61 -15.50 1.86
N TYR A 183 -4.42 -15.01 3.09
CA TYR A 183 -3.32 -15.45 3.96
C TYR A 183 -3.38 -16.95 4.23
N GLU A 184 -4.55 -17.47 4.62
CA GLU A 184 -4.75 -18.91 4.84
C GLU A 184 -4.55 -19.73 3.57
N TYR A 185 -4.95 -19.22 2.40
CA TYR A 185 -4.62 -19.85 1.13
C TYR A 185 -3.11 -19.98 0.92
N TRP A 186 -2.34 -18.90 1.11
CA TRP A 186 -0.88 -18.94 0.94
C TRP A 186 -0.20 -19.87 1.94
N LYS A 187 -0.67 -19.91 3.18
CA LYS A 187 -0.21 -20.84 4.21
C LYS A 187 -0.42 -22.29 3.79
N GLN A 188 -1.57 -22.63 3.22
CA GLN A 188 -1.83 -23.96 2.67
C GLN A 188 -0.91 -24.29 1.48
N GLN A 189 -0.69 -23.32 0.57
CA GLN A 189 0.22 -23.52 -0.57
C GLN A 189 1.67 -23.74 -0.13
N GLU A 190 2.14 -23.02 0.88
CA GLU A 190 3.47 -23.24 1.45
C GLU A 190 3.60 -24.62 2.10
N ALA A 191 2.57 -25.08 2.82
CA ALA A 191 2.56 -26.41 3.43
C ALA A 191 2.57 -27.56 2.40
N LEU A 192 2.04 -27.32 1.19
CA LEU A 192 2.04 -28.30 0.09
C LEU A 192 3.37 -28.34 -0.68
N ARG A 193 4.26 -27.35 -0.50
CA ARG A 193 5.57 -27.39 -1.16
C ARG A 193 6.39 -28.56 -0.62
N PRO A 194 7.14 -29.28 -1.47
CA PRO A 194 8.12 -30.25 -1.01
C PRO A 194 9.09 -29.55 -0.06
N GLN A 195 9.22 -30.06 1.16
CA GLN A 195 10.32 -29.65 2.02
C GLN A 195 11.59 -30.17 1.35
N GLU A 196 12.49 -29.25 0.95
CA GLU A 196 13.82 -29.66 0.55
C GLU A 196 14.44 -30.38 1.76
N ASN A 197 14.60 -31.70 1.63
CA ASN A 197 15.32 -32.49 2.63
C ASN A 197 16.73 -31.93 2.74
N THR A 198 16.97 -31.08 3.74
CA THR A 198 18.33 -30.75 4.19
C THR A 198 18.95 -32.05 4.68
N THR A 199 19.73 -32.68 3.80
CA THR A 199 20.63 -33.79 4.12
C THR A 199 22.00 -33.20 4.42
#